data_AF-A0A6V8NJL9-F1
#
_entry.id   AF-A0A6V8NJL9-F1
#
_cell.length_a   1.000
_cell.length_b   1.000
_cell.length_c   1.000
_cell.angle_alpha   90.00
_cell.angle_beta   90.00
_cell.angle_gamma   90.00
#
_symmetry.space_group_name_H-M   'P 1'
#
loop_
_entity.id
_entity.type
_entity.pdbx_description
1 polymer ?
#
loop_
_entity_poly.entity_id
_entity_poly.type
_entity_poly.pdbx_seq_one_letter_code
_entity_poly.pdbx_strand_id
1 'polypeptide(L)'
;MPAVEIKPNVYWIGMNDRTTDLFEGLWPITKEGVSYNAYLINDEKKIIIDLAKALKTDEFFDHIAEIVPIPEIDYVVINHMEPDHTGVLRTFRKMAPKAPILGSPKTKAMLESFYGITENVRAVKDGEMLSLGQMTLQFFSTPLVHWPET
;
A
#
# COMPACT_ATOMS: atom_id res chain seq x y z
N MET A 1 0.69 -12.62 11.34
CA MET A 1 1.66 -12.23 12.41
C MET A 1 1.26 -10.83 12.82
N PRO A 2 1.07 -10.49 14.11
CA PRO A 2 0.54 -9.17 14.49
C PRO A 2 1.42 -8.05 13.95
N ALA A 3 0.87 -6.84 13.87
CA ALA A 3 1.63 -5.69 13.40
C ALA A 3 2.86 -5.44 14.28
N VAL A 4 3.97 -5.03 13.65
CA VAL A 4 5.27 -4.85 14.33
C VAL A 4 5.70 -3.39 14.23
N GLU A 5 5.89 -2.74 15.38
CA GLU A 5 6.48 -1.39 15.41
C GLU A 5 7.98 -1.47 15.08
N ILE A 6 8.38 -0.86 13.97
CA ILE A 6 9.78 -0.86 13.48
C ILE A 6 10.55 0.42 13.87
N LYS A 7 9.80 1.48 14.16
CA LYS A 7 10.26 2.78 14.66
C LYS A 7 9.06 3.42 15.37
N PRO A 8 9.25 4.32 16.36
CA PRO A 8 8.13 5.03 16.98
C PRO A 8 7.10 5.52 15.96
N ASN A 9 5.85 5.09 16.11
CA ASN A 9 4.70 5.40 15.25
C ASN A 9 4.79 4.89 13.79
N VAL A 10 5.72 3.98 13.48
CA VAL A 10 5.83 3.33 12.18
C VAL A 10 5.76 1.82 12.36
N TYR A 11 4.73 1.23 11.77
CA TYR A 11 4.39 -0.17 11.92
C TYR A 11 4.53 -0.89 10.59
N TRP A 12 5.17 -2.05 10.60
CA TRP A 12 5.03 -3.03 9.54
C TRP A 12 3.68 -3.73 9.73
N ILE A 13 2.83 -3.65 8.72
CA ILE A 13 1.49 -4.27 8.65
C ILE A 13 1.44 -5.30 7.50
N GLY A 14 2.60 -5.74 7.03
CA GLY A 14 2.74 -6.71 5.97
C GLY A 14 2.43 -8.14 6.41
N MET A 15 2.82 -9.10 5.59
CA MET A 15 2.63 -10.52 5.85
C MET A 15 3.65 -11.40 5.13
N ASN A 16 3.82 -12.62 5.64
CA ASN A 16 4.62 -13.66 5.02
C ASN A 16 3.70 -14.66 4.31
N ASP A 17 3.87 -14.82 3.00
CA ASP A 17 3.17 -15.82 2.21
C ASP A 17 4.05 -17.05 1.99
N ARG A 18 3.68 -18.14 2.66
CA ARG A 18 4.27 -19.48 2.52
C ARG A 18 3.38 -20.44 1.73
N THR A 19 2.30 -19.92 1.14
CA THR A 19 1.22 -20.68 0.50
C THR A 19 1.16 -20.47 -1.01
N THR A 20 1.72 -19.39 -1.54
CA THR A 20 1.86 -19.21 -2.99
C THR A 20 2.94 -20.13 -3.52
N ASP A 21 2.61 -20.96 -4.52
CA ASP A 21 3.57 -21.86 -5.15
C ASP A 21 4.47 -21.16 -6.17
N LEU A 22 3.89 -20.25 -6.98
CA LEU A 22 4.56 -19.56 -8.08
C LEU A 22 4.48 -18.05 -7.89
N PHE A 23 5.63 -17.39 -7.78
CA PHE A 23 5.73 -15.93 -7.88
C PHE A 23 5.46 -15.51 -9.32
N GLU A 24 4.58 -14.52 -9.50
CA GLU A 24 4.08 -14.05 -10.81
C GLU A 24 3.59 -15.19 -11.76
N GLY A 25 3.20 -16.33 -11.19
CA GLY A 25 2.78 -17.50 -11.97
C GLY A 25 3.91 -18.22 -12.72
N LEU A 26 5.18 -17.89 -12.46
CA LEU A 26 6.33 -18.39 -13.20
C LEU A 26 7.40 -19.03 -12.30
N TRP A 27 7.81 -18.36 -11.23
CA TRP A 27 8.95 -18.79 -10.43
C TRP A 27 8.52 -19.58 -9.20
N PRO A 28 8.96 -20.85 -9.04
CA PRO A 28 8.61 -21.64 -7.87
C PRO A 28 9.25 -21.05 -6.61
N ILE A 29 8.41 -20.76 -5.62
CA ILE A 29 8.79 -20.20 -4.32
C ILE A 29 8.28 -21.06 -3.14
N THR A 30 7.93 -22.33 -3.38
CA THR A 30 7.36 -23.22 -2.36
C THR A 30 8.28 -23.48 -1.17
N LYS A 31 9.60 -23.26 -1.32
CA LYS A 31 10.57 -23.44 -0.23
C LYS A 31 10.80 -22.12 0.53
N GLU A 32 11.01 -21.03 -0.20
CA GLU A 32 11.42 -19.73 0.34
C GLU A 32 10.25 -18.83 0.70
N GLY A 33 9.09 -19.00 0.07
CA GLY A 33 7.94 -18.10 0.16
C GLY A 33 8.25 -16.69 -0.35
N VAL A 34 7.36 -15.75 -0.01
CA VAL A 34 7.50 -14.32 -0.29
C VAL A 34 6.88 -13.51 0.85
N SER A 35 7.23 -12.24 0.98
CA SER A 35 6.52 -11.31 1.87
C SER A 35 5.94 -10.14 1.09
N TYR A 36 4.76 -9.70 1.51
CA TYR A 36 4.12 -8.48 1.02
C TYR A 36 4.27 -7.44 2.12
N ASN A 37 5.17 -6.47 1.91
CA ASN A 37 5.49 -5.47 2.91
C ASN A 37 4.64 -4.23 2.68
N ALA A 38 3.93 -3.82 3.74
CA ALA A 38 3.18 -2.59 3.80
C ALA A 38 3.41 -1.96 5.17
N TYR A 39 3.24 -0.64 5.24
CA TYR A 39 3.55 0.11 6.45
C TYR A 39 2.41 1.04 6.84
N LEU A 40 2.15 1.18 8.13
CA LEU A 40 1.27 2.20 8.69
C LEU A 40 2.10 3.21 9.46
N ILE A 41 1.96 4.49 9.12
CA ILE A 41 2.51 5.61 9.88
C ILE A 41 1.36 6.25 10.65
N ASN A 42 1.45 6.26 11.98
CA ASN A 42 0.42 6.80 12.88
C ASN A 42 0.91 8.12 13.52
N ASP A 43 0.97 9.18 12.71
CA ASP A 43 1.30 10.54 13.15
C ASP A 43 0.01 11.36 13.35
N GLU A 44 0.07 12.69 13.33
CA GLU A 44 -1.14 13.54 13.23
C GLU A 44 -2.00 13.14 12.03
N LYS A 45 -1.36 12.65 10.95
CA LYS A 45 -1.98 11.98 9.81
C LYS A 45 -1.63 10.50 9.79
N LYS A 46 -2.64 9.66 9.56
CA LYS A 46 -2.55 8.21 9.43
C LYS A 46 -2.35 7.83 7.97
N ILE A 47 -1.20 7.27 7.64
CA ILE A 47 -0.82 6.92 6.26
C ILE A 47 -0.56 5.43 6.15
N ILE A 48 -1.11 4.79 5.12
CA ILE A 48 -0.67 3.46 4.70
C ILE A 48 0.26 3.60 3.49
N ILE A 49 1.38 2.87 3.49
CA ILE A 49 2.32 2.75 2.38
C ILE A 49 2.21 1.35 1.81
N ASP A 50 1.77 1.27 0.56
CA ASP A 50 1.39 0.06 -0.18
C ASP A 50 0.32 -0.77 0.54
N LEU A 51 -0.17 -1.79 -0.15
CA LEU A 51 -1.15 -2.72 0.40
C LEU A 51 -0.63 -4.15 0.25
N ALA A 52 -1.52 -5.09 -0.04
CA ALA A 52 -1.21 -6.49 -0.12
C ALA A 52 -1.95 -7.18 -1.26
N LYS A 53 -1.57 -8.43 -1.51
CA LYS A 53 -2.23 -9.35 -2.43
C LYS A 53 -3.64 -9.69 -1.94
N ALA A 54 -4.58 -9.83 -2.88
CA ALA A 54 -6.00 -10.07 -2.58
C ALA A 54 -6.26 -11.29 -1.67
N LEU A 55 -5.45 -12.36 -1.80
CA LEU A 55 -5.58 -13.57 -0.98
C LEU A 55 -5.30 -13.36 0.51
N LYS A 56 -4.79 -12.19 0.88
CA LYS A 56 -4.43 -11.84 2.26
C LYS A 56 -5.27 -10.69 2.82
N THR A 57 -6.42 -10.43 2.20
CA THR A 57 -7.33 -9.33 2.57
C THR A 57 -7.62 -9.30 4.07
N ASP A 58 -8.10 -10.41 4.63
CA ASP A 58 -8.58 -10.41 6.02
C ASP A 58 -7.44 -10.16 7.02
N GLU A 59 -6.33 -10.91 6.90
CA GLU A 59 -5.14 -10.72 7.74
C GLU A 59 -4.59 -9.28 7.65
N PHE A 60 -4.56 -8.70 6.45
CA PHE A 60 -4.08 -7.34 6.25
C PHE A 60 -4.92 -6.29 7.01
N PHE A 61 -6.25 -6.40 6.94
CA PHE A 61 -7.13 -5.44 7.62
C PHE A 61 -7.18 -5.64 9.12
N ASP A 62 -7.02 -6.87 9.61
CA ASP A 62 -6.87 -7.15 11.03
C ASP A 62 -5.63 -6.43 11.61
N HIS A 63 -4.49 -6.50 10.93
CA HIS A 63 -3.26 -5.80 11.37
C HIS A 63 -3.43 -4.28 11.41
N ILE A 64 -4.17 -3.70 10.47
CA ILE A 64 -4.46 -2.25 10.48
C ILE A 64 -5.35 -1.90 11.68
N ALA A 65 -6.41 -2.69 11.89
CA ALA A 65 -7.40 -2.46 12.94
C ALA A 65 -6.82 -2.59 14.36
N GLU A 66 -5.72 -3.33 14.53
CA GLU A 66 -4.96 -3.38 15.80
C GLU A 66 -4.37 -2.01 16.19
N ILE A 67 -4.11 -1.13 15.22
CA ILE A 67 -3.41 0.13 15.45
C ILE A 67 -4.38 1.31 15.34
N VAL A 68 -5.22 1.35 14.29
CA VAL A 68 -6.14 2.46 14.03
C VAL A 68 -7.45 1.98 13.37
N PRO A 69 -8.58 2.67 13.59
CA PRO A 69 -9.79 2.42 12.81
C PRO A 69 -9.57 2.74 11.33
N ILE A 70 -9.85 1.79 10.45
CA ILE A 70 -9.63 1.93 8.99
C ILE A 70 -10.31 3.18 8.38
N PRO A 71 -11.53 3.59 8.79
CA PRO A 71 -12.13 4.82 8.27
C PRO A 71 -11.39 6.11 8.64
N GLU A 72 -10.47 6.08 9.61
CA GLU A 72 -9.64 7.23 10.01
C GLU A 72 -8.35 7.36 9.21
N ILE A 73 -8.05 6.43 8.29
CA ILE A 73 -6.88 6.57 7.42
C ILE A 73 -7.01 7.84 6.58
N ASP A 74 -6.02 8.72 6.70
CA ASP A 74 -5.99 9.99 5.99
C ASP A 74 -5.56 9.82 4.55
N TYR A 75 -4.57 8.95 4.28
CA TYR A 75 -4.09 8.66 2.92
C TYR A 75 -3.59 7.23 2.78
N VAL A 76 -3.64 6.73 1.54
CA VAL A 76 -2.88 5.54 1.13
C VAL A 76 -1.91 5.95 0.02
N VAL A 77 -0.64 5.59 0.18
CA VAL A 77 0.40 5.74 -0.85
C VAL A 77 0.49 4.42 -1.60
N ILE A 78 0.42 4.47 -2.93
CA ILE A 78 0.72 3.34 -3.81
C ILE A 78 2.01 3.68 -4.53
N ASN A 79 3.08 2.97 -4.19
CA ASN A 79 4.37 3.09 -4.87
C ASN A 79 4.36 2.35 -6.21
N HIS A 80 3.62 1.23 -6.27
CA HIS A 80 3.66 0.30 -7.40
C HIS A 80 2.28 -0.33 -7.63
N MET A 81 1.83 -0.40 -8.88
CA MET A 81 0.46 -0.81 -9.23
C MET A 81 0.26 -2.31 -9.40
N GLU A 82 1.32 -3.11 -9.23
CA GLU A 82 1.22 -4.55 -9.40
C GLU A 82 0.26 -5.21 -8.38
N PRO A 83 -0.48 -6.28 -8.75
CA PRO A 83 -1.57 -6.81 -7.90
C PRO A 83 -1.14 -7.42 -6.57
N ASP A 84 0.14 -7.72 -6.37
CA ASP A 84 0.69 -8.15 -5.09
C ASP A 84 0.85 -6.98 -4.09
N HIS A 85 0.92 -5.74 -4.58
CA HIS A 85 0.89 -4.51 -3.78
C HIS A 85 -0.49 -3.85 -3.72
N THR A 86 -1.38 -4.13 -4.69
CA THR A 86 -2.67 -3.43 -4.83
C THR A 86 -3.90 -4.34 -4.79
N GLY A 87 -3.72 -5.64 -4.59
CA GLY A 87 -4.79 -6.63 -4.69
C GLY A 87 -5.97 -6.40 -3.74
N VAL A 88 -5.75 -5.77 -2.58
CA VAL A 88 -6.81 -5.44 -1.61
C VAL A 88 -7.44 -4.07 -1.81
N LEU A 89 -7.05 -3.32 -2.85
CA LEU A 89 -7.41 -1.90 -3.01
C LEU A 89 -8.92 -1.65 -3.11
N ARG A 90 -9.67 -2.54 -3.78
CA ARG A 90 -11.15 -2.42 -3.85
C ARG A 90 -11.80 -2.58 -2.49
N THR A 91 -11.26 -3.45 -1.63
CA THR A 91 -11.74 -3.62 -0.26
C THR A 91 -11.37 -2.41 0.58
N PHE A 92 -10.12 -1.93 0.47
CA PHE A 92 -9.67 -0.71 1.14
C PHE A 92 -10.58 0.49 0.81
N ARG A 93 -10.88 0.72 -0.47
CA ARG A 93 -11.75 1.83 -0.92
C ARG A 93 -13.16 1.76 -0.33
N LYS A 94 -13.71 0.56 -0.08
CA LYS A 94 -15.02 0.41 0.58
C LYS A 94 -14.96 0.77 2.06
N MET A 95 -13.85 0.46 2.73
CA MET A 95 -13.68 0.68 4.18
C MET A 95 -13.24 2.10 4.50
N ALA A 96 -12.42 2.71 3.64
CA ALA A 96 -11.90 4.08 3.77
C ALA A 96 -12.22 4.91 2.51
N PRO A 97 -13.51 5.18 2.20
CA PRO A 97 -13.90 5.84 0.95
C PRO A 97 -13.36 7.27 0.79
N LYS A 98 -13.07 7.94 1.91
CA LYS A 98 -12.58 9.33 1.95
C LYS A 98 -11.05 9.45 1.84
N ALA A 99 -10.29 8.38 2.09
CA ALA A 99 -8.83 8.41 2.06
C ALA A 99 -8.34 8.63 0.61
N PRO A 100 -7.62 9.71 0.29
CA PRO A 100 -7.03 9.88 -1.02
C PRO A 100 -5.92 8.86 -1.27
N ILE A 101 -5.90 8.30 -2.48
CA ILE A 101 -4.81 7.51 -3.00
C ILE A 101 -3.75 8.47 -3.56
N LEU A 102 -2.54 8.35 -3.06
CA LEU A 102 -1.36 9.07 -3.53
C LEU A 102 -0.51 8.13 -4.37
N GLY A 103 -0.03 8.60 -5.52
CA GLY A 103 0.87 7.85 -6.38
C GLY A 103 1.41 8.75 -7.49
N SER A 104 2.24 8.21 -8.37
CA SER A 104 2.76 8.99 -9.51
C SER A 104 1.64 9.41 -10.47
N PRO A 105 1.88 10.36 -11.40
CA PRO A 105 0.89 10.74 -12.41
C PRO A 105 0.34 9.57 -13.23
N LYS A 106 1.16 8.54 -13.50
CA LYS A 106 0.75 7.34 -14.24
C LYS A 106 -0.16 6.41 -13.42
N THR A 107 -0.01 6.40 -12.10
CA THR A 107 -0.84 5.62 -11.17
C THR A 107 -2.33 5.88 -11.42
N LYS A 108 -2.73 7.13 -11.69
CA LYS A 108 -4.14 7.47 -11.96
C LYS A 108 -4.74 6.70 -13.14
N ALA A 109 -4.05 6.64 -14.27
CA ALA A 109 -4.54 5.93 -15.45
C ALA A 109 -4.59 4.40 -15.21
N MET A 110 -3.66 3.87 -14.43
CA MET A 110 -3.61 2.43 -14.10
C MET A 110 -4.68 2.04 -13.09
N LEU A 111 -4.97 2.89 -12.10
CA LEU A 111 -6.08 2.73 -11.16
C LEU A 111 -7.43 2.66 -11.88
N GLU A 112 -7.64 3.54 -12.85
CA GLU A 112 -8.83 3.52 -13.69
C GLU A 112 -8.91 2.22 -14.49
N SER A 113 -7.82 1.84 -15.17
CA SER A 113 -7.77 0.63 -16.02
C SER A 113 -7.97 -0.67 -15.24
N PHE A 114 -7.27 -0.87 -14.12
CA PHE A 114 -7.28 -2.13 -13.37
C PHE A 114 -8.46 -2.22 -12.39
N TYR A 115 -8.81 -1.11 -11.77
CA TYR A 115 -9.73 -1.10 -10.63
C TYR A 115 -10.98 -0.25 -10.85
N GLY A 116 -11.04 0.57 -11.91
CA GLY A 116 -12.15 1.50 -12.15
C GLY A 116 -12.18 2.67 -11.16
N ILE A 117 -11.06 2.95 -10.48
CA ILE A 117 -10.98 4.00 -9.44
C ILE A 117 -10.50 5.30 -10.08
N THR A 118 -11.39 6.29 -10.13
CA THR A 118 -11.10 7.63 -10.69
C THR A 118 -11.17 8.76 -9.66
N GLU A 119 -11.86 8.52 -8.55
CA GLU A 119 -12.10 9.49 -7.47
C GLU A 119 -11.07 9.38 -6.36
N ASN A 120 -10.84 10.50 -5.66
CA ASN A 120 -9.89 10.59 -4.54
C ASN A 120 -8.52 10.01 -4.89
N VAL A 121 -8.03 10.32 -6.09
CA VAL A 121 -6.67 10.00 -6.54
C VAL A 121 -5.92 11.31 -6.74
N ARG A 122 -4.80 11.48 -6.04
CA ARG A 122 -3.91 12.63 -6.16
C ARG A 122 -2.55 12.17 -6.64
N ALA A 123 -2.12 12.71 -7.77
CA ALA A 123 -0.75 12.53 -8.23
C ALA A 123 0.21 13.34 -7.35
N VAL A 124 1.34 12.74 -6.97
CA VAL A 124 2.48 13.41 -6.34
C VAL A 124 3.58 13.66 -7.38
N LYS A 125 4.36 14.72 -7.20
CA LYS A 125 5.51 15.05 -8.04
C LYS A 125 6.81 14.51 -7.46
N ASP A 126 7.81 14.33 -8.33
CA ASP A 126 9.17 14.06 -7.90
C ASP A 126 9.70 15.19 -6.99
N GLY A 127 10.28 14.80 -5.84
CA GLY A 127 10.74 15.68 -4.80
C GLY A 127 9.64 16.33 -3.94
N GLU A 128 8.35 16.05 -4.21
CA GLU A 128 7.24 16.59 -3.42
C GLU A 128 7.33 16.14 -1.97
N MET A 129 7.06 17.05 -1.03
CA MET A 129 7.02 16.75 0.39
C MET A 129 5.59 16.82 0.93
N LEU A 130 5.24 15.88 1.81
CA LEU A 130 3.98 15.81 2.52
C LEU A 130 4.22 15.72 4.03
N SER A 131 3.92 16.79 4.75
CA SER A 131 3.95 16.78 6.22
C SER A 131 2.79 15.96 6.77
N LEU A 132 3.14 15.06 7.69
CA LEU A 132 2.26 14.16 8.44
C LEU A 132 1.97 14.64 9.86
N GLY A 133 2.62 15.73 10.29
CA GLY A 133 2.75 16.10 11.71
C GLY A 133 4.24 16.18 12.05
N GLN A 134 4.72 15.26 12.88
CA GLN A 134 6.13 15.19 13.27
C GLN A 134 7.03 14.66 12.14
N MET A 135 6.50 13.80 11.29
CA MET A 135 7.17 13.22 10.13
C MET A 135 6.79 13.94 8.84
N THR A 136 7.67 13.86 7.84
CA THR A 136 7.42 14.36 6.49
C THR A 136 7.85 13.31 5.49
N LEU A 137 6.95 12.94 4.58
CA LEU A 137 7.28 12.10 3.44
C LEU A 137 7.87 12.95 2.32
N GLN A 138 8.85 12.42 1.61
CA GLN A 138 9.34 12.97 0.36
C GLN A 138 9.23 11.90 -0.72
N PHE A 139 8.59 12.23 -1.84
CA PHE A 139 8.34 11.29 -2.93
C PHE A 139 9.42 11.42 -4.00
N PHE A 140 9.85 10.29 -4.53
CA PHE A 140 10.81 10.21 -5.64
C PHE A 140 10.25 9.27 -6.70
N SER A 141 10.28 9.69 -7.96
CA SER A 141 9.82 8.85 -9.07
C SER A 141 10.96 7.95 -9.55
N THR A 142 10.69 6.66 -9.74
CA THR A 142 11.64 5.68 -10.28
C THR A 142 11.05 4.90 -11.45
N PRO A 143 10.67 5.59 -12.56
CA PRO A 143 9.93 4.96 -13.63
C PRO A 143 10.76 3.88 -14.32
N LEU A 144 10.10 2.79 -14.70
CA LEU A 144 10.70 1.59 -15.30
C LEU A 144 11.63 0.82 -14.33
N VAL A 145 11.48 1.03 -13.02
CA VAL A 145 12.12 0.25 -11.96
C VAL A 145 11.05 -0.40 -11.06
N HIS A 146 10.27 -1.36 -11.55
CA HIS A 146 10.32 -1.98 -12.89
C HIS A 146 9.09 -1.67 -13.75
N TRP A 147 8.09 -0.96 -13.23
CA TRP A 147 6.92 -0.56 -14.01
C TRP A 147 6.92 0.95 -14.33
N PRO A 148 6.14 1.41 -15.32
CA PRO A 148 6.19 2.79 -15.78
C PRO A 148 5.86 3.85 -14.72
N GLU A 149 5.12 3.49 -13.68
CA GLU A 149 4.55 4.38 -12.67
C GLU A 149 5.32 4.45 -11.35
N THR A 150 6.31 3.59 -11.13
CA THR A 150 7.13 3.60 -9.92
C THR A 150 7.87 4.94 -9.77
#